data_AF-A0A5C4RC49-F1
#
_entry.id   AF-A0A5C4RC49-F1
#
_cell.length_a   1.000
_cell.length_b   1.000
_cell.length_c   1.000
_cell.angle_alpha   90.00
_cell.angle_beta   90.00
_cell.angle_gamma   90.00
#
_symmetry.space_group_name_H-M   'P 1'
#
loop_
_entity.id
_entity.type
_entity.pdbx_description
1 polymer ?
#
loop_
_entity_poly.entity_id
_entity_poly.type
_entity_poly.pdbx_seq_one_letter_code
_entity_poly.pdbx_strand_id
1 'polypeptide(L)'
;MMFDRKLRQHAKDARKGKLGPAHHAAVVKDIAGVIRLAFQAGSIGSLWGLEGPLRAGLRADLCRSGWGWTAADLLTRDLLDDALAMAGARVRPTWNEGQSEWTVEAGTIIERLHCARAGCHKPLPDGARRFCSFLCKCAHHNQVALMKSAGEDRAVQLAVMRI
;
A
#
# COMPACT_ATOMS: atom_id res chain seq x y z
N MET A 1 -26.18 -7.06 26.24
CA MET A 1 -25.98 -5.67 26.71
C MET A 1 -24.57 -5.10 26.48
N MET A 2 -23.50 -5.90 26.30
CA MET A 2 -22.12 -5.37 26.16
C MET A 2 -21.79 -4.75 24.79
N PHE A 3 -22.35 -5.31 23.70
CA PHE A 3 -22.18 -4.81 22.33
C PHE A 3 -22.74 -3.39 22.13
N ASP A 4 -23.88 -3.11 22.75
CA ASP A 4 -24.58 -1.83 22.66
C ASP A 4 -23.78 -0.70 23.35
N ARG A 5 -23.10 -1.01 24.46
CA ARG A 5 -22.19 -0.06 25.13
C ARG A 5 -20.99 0.31 24.26
N LYS A 6 -20.38 -0.66 23.56
CA LYS A 6 -19.27 -0.40 22.64
C LYS A 6 -19.73 0.49 21.48
N LEU A 7 -20.82 0.15 20.79
CA LEU A 7 -21.34 0.96 19.68
C LEU A 7 -21.64 2.40 20.08
N ARG A 8 -22.24 2.62 21.26
CA ARG A 8 -22.47 3.97 21.80
C ARG A 8 -21.17 4.72 22.09
N GLN A 9 -20.13 4.04 22.56
CA GLN A 9 -18.82 4.66 22.78
C GLN A 9 -18.16 5.05 21.45
N HIS A 10 -18.19 4.17 20.45
CA HIS A 10 -17.67 4.47 19.11
C HIS A 10 -18.39 5.66 18.47
N ALA A 11 -19.72 5.75 18.61
CA ALA A 11 -20.48 6.90 18.11
C ALA A 11 -20.14 8.21 18.85
N LYS A 12 -19.86 8.15 20.16
CA LYS A 12 -19.38 9.31 20.93
C LYS A 12 -17.99 9.76 20.49
N ASP A 13 -17.09 8.81 20.29
CA ASP A 13 -15.72 9.09 19.84
C ASP A 13 -15.74 9.67 18.41
N ALA A 14 -16.59 9.15 17.53
CA ALA A 14 -16.83 9.67 16.18
C ALA A 14 -17.31 11.12 16.19
N ARG A 15 -18.26 11.46 17.07
CA ARG A 15 -18.74 12.85 17.24
C ARG A 15 -17.66 13.78 17.79
N LYS A 16 -16.79 13.27 18.66
CA LYS A 16 -15.70 14.06 19.26
C LYS A 16 -14.48 14.18 18.35
N GLY A 17 -14.36 13.32 17.34
CA GLY A 17 -13.18 13.24 16.50
C GLY A 17 -11.92 12.76 17.25
N LYS A 18 -12.07 12.10 18.41
CA LYS A 18 -10.95 11.63 19.24
C LYS A 18 -11.25 10.29 19.91
N LEU A 19 -10.25 9.41 19.98
CA LEU A 19 -10.29 8.21 20.79
C LEU A 19 -9.93 8.52 22.24
N GLY A 20 -10.48 7.77 23.18
CA GLY A 20 -10.01 7.79 24.56
C GLY A 20 -8.55 7.30 24.66
N PRO A 21 -7.73 7.81 25.60
CA PRO A 21 -6.29 7.55 25.63
C PRO A 21 -5.95 6.06 25.80
N ALA A 22 -6.72 5.33 26.62
CA ALA A 22 -6.54 3.89 26.78
C ALA A 22 -6.85 3.11 25.50
N HIS A 23 -7.89 3.53 24.75
CA HIS A 23 -8.25 2.90 23.48
C HIS A 23 -7.21 3.21 22.40
N HIS A 24 -6.76 4.46 22.33
CA HIS A 24 -5.68 4.87 21.45
C HIS A 24 -4.41 4.03 21.68
N ALA A 25 -3.95 3.93 22.92
CA ALA A 25 -2.77 3.15 23.27
C ALA A 25 -2.90 1.66 22.93
N ALA A 26 -4.09 1.07 23.12
CA ALA A 26 -4.35 -0.32 22.74
C ALA A 26 -4.25 -0.53 21.23
N VAL A 27 -4.89 0.34 20.44
CA VAL A 27 -4.84 0.27 18.97
C VAL A 27 -3.42 0.46 18.45
N VAL A 28 -2.67 1.43 19.00
CA VAL A 28 -1.25 1.67 18.66
C VAL A 28 -0.41 0.41 18.93
N LYS A 29 -0.60 -0.23 20.09
CA LYS A 29 0.12 -1.45 20.46
C LYS A 29 -0.16 -2.60 19.49
N ASP A 30 -1.42 -2.78 19.11
CA ASP A 30 -1.81 -3.85 18.18
C ASP A 30 -1.24 -3.61 16.78
N ILE A 31 -1.33 -2.37 16.27
CA ILE A 31 -0.75 -1.99 14.98
C ILE A 31 0.78 -2.20 14.98
N ALA A 32 1.48 -1.75 16.02
CA ALA A 32 2.92 -1.94 16.15
C ALA A 32 3.30 -3.43 16.18
N GLY A 33 2.47 -4.26 16.82
CA GLY A 33 2.60 -5.71 16.83
C GLY A 33 2.51 -6.32 15.43
N VAL A 34 1.50 -5.93 14.64
CA VAL A 34 1.32 -6.38 13.25
C VAL A 34 2.51 -5.98 12.38
N ILE A 35 2.97 -4.72 12.49
CA ILE A 35 4.12 -4.22 11.72
C ILE A 35 5.38 -5.04 12.02
N ARG A 36 5.69 -5.25 13.32
CA ARG A 36 6.86 -6.03 13.72
C ARG A 36 6.77 -7.47 13.26
N LEU A 37 5.60 -8.11 13.39
CA LEU A 37 5.39 -9.49 12.95
C LEU A 37 5.61 -9.63 11.44
N ALA A 38 5.02 -8.73 10.64
CA ALA A 38 5.17 -8.75 9.19
C ALA A 38 6.63 -8.51 8.76
N PHE A 39 7.35 -7.62 9.45
CA PHE A 39 8.77 -7.35 9.18
C PHE A 39 9.65 -8.56 9.55
N GLN A 40 9.44 -9.15 10.73
CA GLN A 40 10.18 -10.34 11.17
C GLN A 40 9.91 -11.57 10.29
N ALA A 41 8.69 -11.68 9.75
CA ALA A 41 8.32 -12.72 8.80
C ALA A 41 8.86 -12.46 7.37
N GLY A 42 9.56 -11.35 7.12
CA GLY A 42 10.08 -10.99 5.80
C GLY A 42 9.01 -10.66 4.75
N SER A 43 7.75 -10.45 5.17
CA SER A 43 6.64 -10.12 4.26
C SER A 43 6.69 -8.67 3.78
N ILE A 44 7.41 -7.80 4.51
CA ILE A 44 7.67 -6.41 4.16
C ILE A 44 9.17 -6.10 4.31
N GLY A 45 9.71 -5.26 3.42
CA GLY A 45 11.13 -4.90 3.41
C GLY A 45 11.54 -3.84 4.42
N SER A 46 10.58 -3.18 5.07
CA SER A 46 10.82 -2.16 6.11
C SER A 46 9.63 -2.06 7.05
N LEU A 47 9.82 -1.45 8.23
CA LEU A 47 8.73 -1.15 9.18
C LEU A 47 7.66 -0.22 8.57
N TRP A 48 8.02 0.55 7.54
CA TRP A 48 7.10 1.43 6.81
C TRP A 48 6.25 0.69 5.76
N GLY A 49 6.56 -0.58 5.46
CA GLY A 49 5.98 -1.33 4.34
C GLY A 49 4.45 -1.52 4.40
N LEU A 50 3.84 -1.40 5.59
CA LEU A 50 2.38 -1.51 5.76
C LEU A 50 1.67 -0.16 5.95
N GLU A 51 2.38 0.97 5.93
CA GLU A 51 1.79 2.28 6.22
C GLU A 51 0.59 2.60 5.31
N GLY A 52 0.75 2.41 4.00
CA GLY A 52 -0.30 2.66 3.01
C GLY A 52 -1.55 1.81 3.21
N PRO A 53 -1.43 0.47 3.19
CA PRO A 53 -2.57 -0.43 3.43
C PRO A 53 -3.26 -0.21 4.78
N LEU A 54 -2.49 -0.05 5.87
CA LEU A 54 -3.06 0.18 7.20
C LEU A 54 -3.79 1.53 7.27
N ARG A 55 -3.22 2.60 6.70
CA ARG A 55 -3.88 3.91 6.67
C ARG A 55 -5.18 3.87 5.90
N ALA A 56 -5.19 3.20 4.75
CA ALA A 56 -6.39 3.06 3.94
C ALA A 56 -7.48 2.25 4.68
N GLY A 57 -7.11 1.12 5.29
CA GLY A 57 -8.03 0.26 6.03
C GLY A 57 -8.63 0.95 7.26
N LEU A 58 -7.79 1.49 8.13
CA LEU A 58 -8.22 2.16 9.37
C LEU A 58 -9.11 3.36 9.07
N ARG A 59 -8.75 4.19 8.08
CA ARG A 59 -9.58 5.33 7.66
C ARG A 59 -10.93 4.86 7.15
N ALA A 60 -10.97 3.80 6.33
CA ALA A 60 -12.22 3.25 5.83
C ALA A 60 -13.11 2.71 6.97
N ASP A 61 -12.53 2.03 7.96
CA ASP A 61 -13.24 1.53 9.14
C ASP A 61 -13.80 2.68 10.00
N LEU A 62 -13.02 3.74 10.20
CA LEU A 62 -13.46 4.94 10.93
C LEU A 62 -14.60 5.65 10.20
N CYS A 63 -14.48 5.87 8.88
CA CYS A 63 -15.56 6.45 8.08
C CYS A 63 -16.84 5.61 8.16
N ARG A 64 -16.73 4.28 8.06
CA ARG A 64 -17.86 3.34 8.23
C ARG A 64 -18.47 3.40 9.63
N SER A 65 -17.68 3.76 10.63
CA SER A 65 -18.11 3.97 12.02
C SER A 65 -18.74 5.36 12.27
N GLY A 66 -18.92 6.17 11.23
CA GLY A 66 -19.58 7.48 11.30
C GLY A 66 -18.63 8.66 11.52
N TRP A 67 -17.32 8.46 11.37
CA TRP A 67 -16.36 9.56 11.42
C TRP A 67 -16.41 10.38 10.12
N GLY A 68 -16.26 11.70 10.24
CA GLY A 68 -16.00 12.56 9.08
C GLY A 68 -14.64 12.23 8.47
N TRP A 69 -14.54 12.29 7.14
CA TRP A 69 -13.35 11.87 6.39
C TRP A 69 -12.05 12.50 6.92
N THR A 70 -12.06 13.82 7.14
CA THR A 70 -10.88 14.56 7.62
C THR A 70 -10.46 14.13 9.02
N ALA A 71 -11.42 13.94 9.92
CA ALA A 71 -11.14 13.47 11.28
C ALA A 71 -10.61 12.03 11.29
N ALA A 72 -11.19 11.16 10.46
CA ALA A 72 -10.72 9.80 10.28
C ALA A 72 -9.28 9.75 9.75
N ASP A 73 -8.95 10.56 8.75
CA ASP A 73 -7.61 10.59 8.16
C ASP A 73 -6.55 11.12 9.14
N LEU A 74 -6.85 12.22 9.85
CA LEU A 74 -5.94 12.79 10.86
C LEU A 74 -5.69 11.80 12.01
N LEU A 75 -6.75 11.22 12.57
CA LEU A 75 -6.61 10.23 13.63
C LEU A 75 -5.81 9.01 13.15
N THR A 76 -6.06 8.54 11.94
CA THR A 76 -5.32 7.39 11.39
C THR A 76 -3.84 7.71 11.23
N ARG A 77 -3.51 8.91 10.77
CA ARG A 77 -2.12 9.37 10.67
C ARG A 77 -1.46 9.37 12.05
N ASP A 78 -2.10 9.97 13.05
CA ASP A 78 -1.54 10.06 14.40
C ASP A 78 -1.37 8.66 15.05
N LEU A 79 -2.34 7.75 14.87
CA LEU A 79 -2.24 6.35 15.30
C LEU A 79 -1.06 5.62 14.65
N LEU A 80 -0.83 5.85 13.36
CA LEU A 80 0.26 5.21 12.62
C LEU A 80 1.61 5.78 13.01
N ASP A 81 1.74 7.10 13.17
CA ASP A 81 2.98 7.74 13.61
C ASP A 81 3.41 7.18 14.97
N ASP A 82 2.49 7.08 15.93
CA ASP A 82 2.75 6.48 17.24
C ASP A 82 3.07 4.98 17.15
N ALA A 83 2.36 4.23 16.30
CA ALA A 83 2.59 2.80 16.12
C ALA A 83 3.94 2.51 15.46
N LEU A 84 4.37 3.32 14.50
CA LEU A 84 5.65 3.22 13.82
C LEU A 84 6.80 3.60 14.76
N ALA A 85 6.64 4.68 15.53
CA ALA A 85 7.59 5.05 16.58
C ALA A 85 7.72 3.92 17.61
N MET A 86 6.59 3.36 18.06
CA MET A 86 6.57 2.20 18.96
C MET A 86 7.23 0.97 18.31
N ALA A 87 6.98 0.70 17.03
CA ALA A 87 7.56 -0.42 16.31
C ALA A 87 9.09 -0.33 16.17
N GLY A 88 9.66 0.87 16.34
CA GLY A 88 11.10 1.14 16.26
C GLY A 88 11.52 1.89 15.00
N ALA A 89 10.58 2.41 14.21
CA ALA A 89 10.87 3.23 13.04
C ALA A 89 11.35 4.62 13.51
N ARG A 90 12.67 4.76 13.72
CA ARG A 90 13.27 5.98 14.28
C ARG A 90 13.39 7.13 13.26
N VAL A 91 13.62 6.80 12.00
CA VAL A 91 13.82 7.78 10.93
C VAL A 91 12.87 7.44 9.78
N ARG A 92 12.09 8.43 9.38
CA ARG A 92 11.28 8.37 8.18
C ARG A 92 12.18 8.71 6.99
N PRO A 93 12.28 7.84 5.97
CA PRO A 93 12.99 8.19 4.75
C PRO A 93 12.40 9.46 4.16
N THR A 94 13.26 10.34 3.65
CA THR A 94 12.84 11.43 2.80
C THR A 94 12.16 10.87 1.54
N TRP A 95 11.38 11.71 0.85
CA TRP A 95 10.73 11.29 -0.40
C TRP A 95 11.72 10.69 -1.40
N ASN A 96 12.91 11.29 -1.52
CA ASN A 96 13.97 10.83 -2.40
C ASN A 96 14.52 9.48 -1.94
N GLU A 97 14.78 9.30 -0.65
CA GLU A 97 15.27 8.04 -0.07
C GLU A 97 14.27 6.88 -0.22
N GLY A 98 12.98 7.18 -0.36
CA GLY A 98 11.95 6.20 -0.62
C GLY A 98 11.83 5.74 -2.07
N GLN A 99 12.54 6.39 -3.01
CA GLN A 99 12.50 6.00 -4.43
C GLN A 99 13.41 4.79 -4.68
N SER A 100 13.03 3.96 -5.65
CA SER A 100 13.87 2.82 -6.06
C SER A 100 15.25 3.26 -6.54
N GLU A 101 15.31 4.46 -7.13
CA GLU A 101 16.47 5.13 -7.67
C GLU A 101 17.47 5.51 -6.58
N TRP A 102 17.06 5.68 -5.32
CA TRP A 102 17.99 5.95 -4.22
C TRP A 102 18.90 4.75 -3.92
N THR A 103 18.37 3.54 -4.06
CA THR A 103 19.14 2.29 -3.88
C THR A 103 19.92 1.88 -5.13
N VAL A 104 19.70 2.54 -6.26
CA VAL A 104 20.36 2.26 -7.53
C VAL A 104 21.50 3.26 -7.71
N GLU A 105 22.76 2.83 -7.56
CA GLU A 105 23.90 3.72 -7.73
C GLU A 105 23.86 4.37 -9.12
N ALA A 106 24.20 5.66 -9.21
CA ALA A 106 24.22 6.39 -10.47
C ALA A 106 25.14 5.68 -11.49
N GLY A 107 24.56 5.21 -12.59
CA GLY A 107 25.27 4.42 -13.60
C GLY A 107 25.02 2.91 -13.53
N THR A 108 24.31 2.42 -12.50
CA THR A 108 23.86 1.02 -12.44
C THR A 108 22.87 0.76 -13.57
N ILE A 109 23.28 -0.09 -14.52
CA ILE A 109 22.41 -0.57 -15.58
C ILE A 109 21.44 -1.57 -14.93
N ILE A 110 20.17 -1.18 -14.78
CA ILE A 110 19.12 -2.12 -14.40
C ILE A 110 18.85 -3.02 -15.60
N GLU A 111 19.55 -4.15 -15.66
CA GLU A 111 19.38 -5.13 -16.72
C GLU A 111 18.01 -5.79 -16.61
N ARG A 112 17.17 -5.54 -17.62
CA ARG A 112 15.97 -6.34 -17.81
C ARG A 112 16.41 -7.64 -18.47
N LEU A 113 16.46 -8.70 -17.67
CA LEU A 113 16.83 -10.04 -18.13
C LEU A 113 15.65 -10.80 -18.76
N HIS A 114 14.42 -10.35 -18.54
CA HIS A 114 13.21 -11.07 -18.95
C HIS A 114 12.22 -10.18 -19.70
N CYS A 115 11.45 -10.81 -20.59
CA CYS A 115 10.46 -10.14 -21.41
C CYS A 115 9.35 -9.51 -20.54
N ALA A 116 9.08 -8.22 -20.75
CA ALA A 116 8.07 -7.46 -20.02
C ALA A 116 6.61 -7.77 -20.40
N ARG A 117 6.35 -8.73 -21.30
CA ARG A 117 4.99 -9.15 -21.64
C ARG A 117 4.48 -10.08 -20.54
N ALA A 118 3.33 -9.72 -19.95
CA ALA A 118 2.62 -10.57 -19.00
C ALA A 118 2.36 -11.96 -19.61
N GLY A 119 2.70 -13.02 -18.86
CA GLY A 119 2.55 -14.41 -19.30
C GLY A 119 3.64 -14.93 -20.26
N CYS A 120 4.68 -14.14 -20.58
CA CYS A 120 5.84 -14.64 -21.31
C CYS A 120 7.04 -14.87 -20.39
N HIS A 121 7.56 -13.80 -19.77
CA HIS A 121 8.72 -13.82 -18.86
C HIS A 121 9.95 -14.60 -19.36
N LYS A 122 10.05 -14.89 -20.67
CA LYS A 122 11.21 -15.54 -21.26
C LYS A 122 12.45 -14.65 -21.17
N PRO A 123 13.66 -15.24 -21.09
CA PRO A 123 14.90 -14.48 -21.17
C PRO A 123 14.92 -13.56 -22.39
N LEU A 124 15.46 -12.35 -22.21
CA LEU A 124 15.63 -11.41 -23.30
C LEU A 124 16.83 -11.85 -24.17
N PRO A 125 16.67 -11.92 -25.51
CA PRO A 125 17.80 -12.11 -26.41
C PRO A 125 18.80 -10.96 -26.30
N ASP A 126 20.06 -11.22 -26.64
CA ASP A 126 21.12 -10.21 -26.64
C ASP A 126 20.72 -8.98 -27.46
N GLY A 127 20.87 -7.78 -26.86
CA GLY A 127 20.48 -6.50 -27.46
C GLY A 127 19.00 -6.14 -27.33
N ALA A 128 18.13 -7.03 -26.85
CA ALA A 128 16.72 -6.74 -26.65
C ALA A 128 16.46 -6.05 -25.30
N ARG A 129 16.01 -4.79 -25.32
CA ARG A 129 15.85 -3.98 -24.09
C ARG A 129 14.59 -4.26 -23.26
N ARG A 130 13.55 -4.90 -23.83
CA ARG A 130 12.23 -5.00 -23.17
C ARG A 130 11.36 -6.19 -23.57
N PHE A 131 11.42 -6.64 -24.83
CA PHE A 131 10.57 -7.73 -25.33
C PHE A 131 11.42 -8.76 -26.08
N CYS A 132 11.12 -10.05 -25.87
CA CYS A 132 11.86 -11.14 -26.52
C CYS A 132 11.57 -11.28 -28.02
N SER A 133 10.51 -10.66 -28.52
CA SER A 133 10.11 -10.71 -29.92
C SER A 133 9.23 -9.53 -30.30
N PHE A 134 9.16 -9.24 -31.61
CA PHE A 134 8.21 -8.28 -32.16
C PHE A 134 6.76 -8.63 -31.81
N LEU A 135 6.41 -9.92 -31.82
CA LEU A 135 5.08 -10.39 -31.42
C LEU A 135 4.75 -9.99 -29.97
N CYS A 136 5.68 -10.21 -29.04
CA CYS A 136 5.47 -9.82 -27.63
C CYS A 136 5.35 -8.31 -27.45
N LYS A 137 6.11 -7.53 -28.25
CA LYS A 137 5.99 -6.06 -28.29
C LYS A 137 4.61 -5.63 -28.78
N CYS A 138 4.15 -6.13 -29.92
CA CYS A 138 2.85 -5.81 -30.50
C CYS A 138 1.70 -6.24 -29.60
N ALA A 139 1.73 -7.47 -29.07
CA ALA A 139 0.71 -7.97 -28.15
C ALA A 139 0.60 -7.07 -26.90
N HIS A 140 1.74 -6.67 -26.31
CA HIS A 140 1.75 -5.75 -25.19
C HIS A 140 1.15 -4.38 -25.54
N HIS A 141 1.54 -3.78 -26.66
CA HIS A 141 1.01 -2.48 -27.08
C HIS A 141 -0.47 -2.52 -27.43
N ASN A 142 -0.95 -3.57 -28.09
CA ASN A 142 -2.38 -3.76 -28.39
C ASN A 142 -3.20 -3.91 -27.11
N GLN A 143 -2.68 -4.64 -26.13
CA GLN A 143 -3.34 -4.77 -24.83
C GLN A 143 -3.42 -3.42 -24.10
N VAL A 144 -2.32 -2.64 -24.12
CA VAL A 144 -2.31 -1.29 -23.54
C VAL A 144 -3.29 -0.36 -24.25
N ALA A 145 -3.36 -0.42 -25.58
CA ALA A 145 -4.32 0.35 -26.37
C ALA A 145 -5.76 -0.02 -26.01
N LEU A 146 -6.06 -1.32 -25.91
CA LEU A 146 -7.37 -1.82 -25.53
C LEU A 146 -7.81 -1.33 -24.14
N MET A 147 -6.89 -1.34 -23.16
CA MET A 147 -7.18 -0.80 -21.82
C MET A 147 -7.46 0.70 -21.85
N LYS A 148 -6.71 1.47 -22.64
CA LYS A 148 -6.92 2.91 -22.77
C LYS A 148 -8.23 3.27 -23.46
N SER A 149 -8.72 2.43 -24.37
CA SER A 149 -9.98 2.64 -25.08
C SER A 149 -11.18 1.98 -24.40
N ALA A 150 -10.99 1.25 -23.30
CA ALA A 150 -12.08 0.57 -22.60
C ALA A 150 -12.86 1.57 -21.72
N GLY A 151 -14.19 1.45 -21.69
CA GLY A 151 -15.03 2.14 -20.71
C GLY A 151 -14.71 1.68 -19.27
N GLU A 152 -15.05 2.50 -18.27
CA GLU A 152 -14.64 2.33 -16.86
C GLU A 152 -14.80 0.90 -16.34
N ASP A 153 -15.98 0.30 -16.49
CA ASP A 153 -16.26 -1.06 -16.01
C ASP A 153 -15.36 -2.12 -16.67
N ARG A 154 -15.12 -1.97 -17.99
CA ARG A 154 -14.30 -2.90 -18.75
C ARG A 154 -12.81 -2.69 -18.47
N ALA A 155 -12.39 -1.46 -18.21
CA ALA A 155 -11.02 -1.13 -17.83
C ALA A 155 -10.66 -1.76 -16.47
N VAL A 156 -11.56 -1.71 -15.49
CA VAL A 156 -11.39 -2.34 -14.17
C VAL A 156 -11.23 -3.86 -14.32
N GLN A 157 -12.11 -4.51 -15.09
CA GLN A 157 -12.00 -5.96 -15.33
C GLN A 157 -10.67 -6.35 -16.00
N LEU A 158 -10.24 -5.60 -17.00
CA LEU A 158 -8.97 -5.85 -17.71
C LEU A 158 -7.74 -5.62 -16.80
N ALA A 159 -7.83 -4.69 -15.85
CA ALA A 159 -6.76 -4.43 -14.88
C ALA A 159 -6.64 -5.54 -13.82
N VAL A 160 -7.77 -6.06 -13.32
CA VAL A 160 -7.79 -7.11 -12.29
C VAL A 160 -7.32 -8.45 -12.84
N MET A 161 -7.68 -8.83 -14.07
CA MET A 161 -7.25 -10.08 -14.71
C MET A 161 -5.76 -10.12 -15.11
N ARG A 162 -4.99 -9.08 -14.78
CA ARG A 162 -3.59 -8.90 -15.18
C ARG A 162 -2.59 -9.31 -14.08
N ILE A 163 -3.07 -9.61 -12.87
CA ILE A 163 -2.29 -10.21 -11.77
C ILE A 163 -2.16 -11.72 -12.03
#